data_AF-A0A5E4KEL3-F1
#
_entry.id   AF-A0A5E4KEL3-F1
#
_cell.length_a   1.000
_cell.length_b   1.000
_cell.length_c   1.000
_cell.angle_alpha   90.00
_cell.angle_beta   90.00
_cell.angle_gamma   90.00
#
_symmetry.space_group_name_H-M   'P 1'
#
loop_
_entity.id
_entity.type
_entity.pdbx_description
1 polymer ?
#
loop_
_entity_poly.entity_id
_entity_poly.type
_entity_poly.pdbx_seq_one_letter_code
_entity_poly.pdbx_strand_id
1 'polypeptide(L)'
;MVNSDNIFLDMVGDDERAFTKLFHDFLRFKVVRKLLLSLLKNNGFHISRVKYEHFKINDNNGQYGNFDLVIKNAEVDVIIEIKIKNTTLTDNQPLGYLEYLAKESKKSFKALVLIAPKDYTYENDYKNQVSSFKRSSAIEIFTPIIYWNQYIESFKKEELNEINTLFYEYYRFLIHFFGIIENNYYQL
;
A
#
# COMPACT_ATOMS: atom_id res chain seq x y z
N MET A 1 23.22 -5.25 -17.81
CA MET A 1 22.91 -5.83 -16.50
C MET A 1 23.60 -4.97 -15.46
N VAL A 2 22.83 -4.21 -14.70
CA VAL A 2 23.37 -3.48 -13.55
C VAL A 2 23.58 -4.55 -12.47
N ASN A 3 24.82 -4.76 -12.04
CA ASN A 3 25.11 -5.50 -10.81
C ASN A 3 24.47 -4.70 -9.68
N SER A 4 23.26 -5.08 -9.27
CA SER A 4 22.66 -4.49 -8.09
C SER A 4 23.09 -5.36 -6.91
N ASP A 5 23.81 -4.79 -5.96
CA ASP A 5 24.24 -5.50 -4.74
C ASP A 5 23.06 -5.88 -3.81
N ASN A 6 21.81 -5.71 -4.28
CA ASN A 6 20.59 -5.93 -3.51
C ASN A 6 19.65 -6.91 -4.23
N ILE A 7 19.48 -8.08 -3.62
CA ILE A 7 18.67 -9.19 -4.16
C ILE A 7 17.22 -8.82 -4.49
N PHE A 8 16.64 -7.82 -3.82
CA PHE A 8 15.25 -7.43 -4.06
C PHE A 8 15.07 -6.67 -5.37
N LEU A 9 16.07 -5.91 -5.81
CA LEU A 9 16.02 -5.23 -7.12
C LEU A 9 15.97 -6.25 -8.26
N ASP A 10 16.77 -7.31 -8.16
CA ASP A 10 16.78 -8.39 -9.15
C ASP A 10 15.47 -9.20 -9.13
N MET A 11 14.89 -9.41 -7.93
CA MET A 11 13.62 -10.13 -7.78
C MET A 11 12.40 -9.33 -8.28
N VAL A 12 12.40 -8.01 -8.09
CA VAL A 12 11.25 -7.16 -8.43
C VAL A 12 11.34 -6.62 -9.85
N GLY A 13 12.52 -6.20 -10.30
CA GLY A 13 12.69 -5.50 -11.57
C GLY A 13 11.72 -4.31 -11.68
N ASP A 14 10.91 -4.28 -12.73
CA ASP A 14 9.89 -3.25 -12.96
C ASP A 14 8.44 -3.76 -12.78
N ASP A 15 8.25 -4.90 -12.12
CA ASP A 15 6.97 -5.62 -12.01
C ASP A 15 6.21 -5.24 -10.72
N GLU A 16 5.06 -4.58 -10.89
CA GLU A 16 4.14 -4.16 -9.82
C GLU A 16 3.61 -5.34 -9.00
N ARG A 17 3.42 -6.51 -9.62
CA ARG A 17 2.97 -7.73 -8.93
C ARG A 17 4.09 -8.34 -8.10
N ALA A 18 5.31 -8.36 -8.64
CA ALA A 18 6.49 -8.84 -7.91
C ALA A 18 6.76 -7.94 -6.68
N PHE A 19 6.67 -6.62 -6.85
CA PHE A 19 6.76 -5.65 -5.76
C PHE A 19 5.66 -5.89 -4.72
N THR A 20 4.40 -5.99 -5.14
CA THR A 20 3.25 -6.21 -4.24
C THR A 20 3.41 -7.49 -3.44
N LYS A 21 3.91 -8.55 -4.07
CA LYS A 21 4.21 -9.81 -3.37
C LYS A 21 5.33 -9.62 -2.33
N LEU A 22 6.44 -8.98 -2.69
CA LEU A 22 7.53 -8.71 -1.76
C LEU A 22 7.05 -7.88 -0.56
N PHE A 23 6.27 -6.83 -0.82
CA PHE A 23 5.66 -5.99 0.21
C PHE A 23 4.75 -6.80 1.14
N HIS A 24 3.88 -7.64 0.58
CA HIS A 24 3.02 -8.56 1.35
C HIS A 24 3.84 -9.55 2.19
N ASP A 25 4.92 -10.11 1.65
CA ASP A 25 5.80 -11.03 2.37
C ASP A 25 6.41 -10.34 3.60
N PHE A 26 6.78 -9.06 3.51
CA PHE A 26 7.26 -8.28 4.65
C PHE A 26 6.18 -7.97 5.69
N LEU A 27 4.90 -7.94 5.32
CA LEU A 27 3.78 -7.84 6.26
C LEU A 27 3.64 -9.09 7.15
N ARG A 28 4.38 -10.18 6.95
CA ARG A 28 4.45 -11.25 7.96
C ARG A 28 5.08 -10.77 9.27
N PHE A 29 5.98 -9.78 9.19
CA PHE A 29 6.64 -9.19 10.35
C PHE A 29 5.71 -8.19 11.05
N LYS A 30 5.44 -8.42 12.34
CA LYS A 30 4.49 -7.61 13.12
C LYS A 30 4.86 -6.12 13.15
N VAL A 31 6.16 -5.80 13.18
CA VAL A 31 6.66 -4.42 13.18
C VAL A 31 6.33 -3.69 11.88
N VAL A 32 6.54 -4.35 10.73
CA VAL A 32 6.21 -3.81 9.40
C VAL A 32 4.70 -3.62 9.26
N ARG A 33 3.89 -4.60 9.69
CA ARG A 33 2.43 -4.43 9.69
C ARG A 33 2.00 -3.25 10.52
N LYS A 34 2.51 -3.12 11.75
CA LYS A 34 2.13 -2.03 12.64
C LYS A 34 2.43 -0.68 12.01
N LEU A 35 3.54 -0.58 11.28
CA LEU A 35 3.91 0.62 10.53
C LEU A 35 2.90 0.92 9.41
N LEU A 36 2.59 -0.03 8.53
CA LEU A 36 1.57 0.19 7.49
C LEU A 36 0.22 0.60 8.11
N LEU A 37 -0.19 -0.11 9.15
CA LEU A 37 -1.48 0.11 9.81
C LEU A 37 -1.55 1.44 10.58
N SER A 38 -0.42 1.99 11.03
CA SER A 38 -0.38 3.30 11.69
C SER A 38 -0.62 4.44 10.69
N LEU A 39 -0.19 4.27 9.43
CA LEU A 39 -0.47 5.20 8.33
C LEU A 39 -1.97 5.19 7.93
N LEU A 40 -2.69 4.11 8.24
CA LEU A 40 -4.12 3.96 8.00
C LEU A 40 -5.00 4.44 9.16
N LYS A 41 -4.40 4.97 10.24
CA LYS A 41 -5.12 5.27 11.48
C LYS A 41 -6.16 6.38 11.25
N ASN A 42 -7.43 6.01 11.34
CA ASN A 42 -8.59 6.90 11.37
C ASN A 42 -9.53 6.50 12.54
N ASN A 43 -10.44 7.39 12.95
CA ASN A 43 -11.52 7.10 13.89
C ASN A 43 -12.32 5.88 13.39
N GLY A 44 -12.30 4.79 14.15
CA GLY A 44 -12.96 3.53 13.81
C GLY A 44 -12.04 2.40 13.30
N PHE A 45 -10.77 2.68 12.98
CA PHE A 45 -9.81 1.64 12.62
C PHE A 45 -8.99 1.17 13.83
N HIS A 46 -9.13 -0.11 14.20
CA HIS A 46 -8.40 -0.70 15.32
C HIS A 46 -7.28 -1.62 14.84
N ILE A 47 -6.06 -1.09 14.77
CA ILE A 47 -4.82 -1.80 14.37
C ILE A 47 -4.66 -3.17 15.07
N SER A 48 -4.99 -3.25 16.37
CA SER A 48 -4.83 -4.47 17.16
C SER A 48 -5.68 -5.65 16.68
N ARG A 49 -6.71 -5.41 15.87
CA ARG A 49 -7.63 -6.44 15.34
C ARG A 49 -7.16 -7.01 13.99
N VAL A 50 -6.07 -6.49 13.43
CA VAL A 50 -5.55 -6.92 12.14
C VAL A 50 -4.32 -7.83 12.32
N LYS A 51 -4.45 -9.07 11.86
CA LYS A 51 -3.40 -10.09 11.83
C LYS A 51 -2.90 -10.32 10.42
N TYR A 52 -1.75 -10.97 10.26
CA TYR A 52 -1.20 -11.26 8.93
C TYR A 52 -2.13 -12.10 8.06
N GLU A 53 -2.85 -13.06 8.64
CA GLU A 53 -3.83 -13.91 7.93
C GLU A 53 -4.99 -13.14 7.29
N HIS A 54 -5.20 -11.88 7.69
CA HIS A 54 -6.21 -11.00 7.10
C HIS A 54 -5.72 -10.31 5.82
N PHE A 55 -4.41 -10.39 5.50
CA PHE A 55 -3.83 -9.80 4.30
C PHE A 55 -3.84 -10.78 3.14
N LYS A 56 -4.42 -10.38 2.00
CA LYS A 56 -4.45 -11.16 0.77
C LYS A 56 -3.98 -10.32 -0.41
N ILE A 57 -3.29 -10.93 -1.36
CA ILE A 57 -2.88 -10.30 -2.61
C ILE A 57 -3.67 -10.84 -3.80
N ASN A 58 -3.80 -10.06 -4.87
CA ASN A 58 -4.46 -10.46 -6.12
C ASN A 58 -5.87 -11.05 -5.90
N ASP A 59 -6.67 -10.35 -5.10
CA ASP A 59 -8.05 -10.77 -4.80
C ASP A 59 -8.94 -10.41 -6.01
N ASN A 60 -9.13 -11.39 -6.89
CA ASN A 60 -9.99 -11.23 -8.06
C ASN A 60 -11.46 -11.18 -7.62
N ASN A 61 -12.07 -10.00 -7.76
CA ASN A 61 -13.47 -9.74 -7.40
C ASN A 61 -14.38 -9.65 -8.63
N GLY A 62 -13.99 -10.33 -9.73
CA GLY A 62 -14.78 -10.44 -10.95
C GLY A 62 -15.01 -9.08 -11.59
N GLN A 63 -16.28 -8.65 -11.64
CA GLN A 63 -16.67 -7.37 -12.26
C GLN A 63 -16.10 -6.14 -11.56
N TYR A 64 -15.70 -6.25 -10.29
CA TYR A 64 -15.13 -5.13 -9.54
C TYR A 64 -13.62 -4.95 -9.76
N GLY A 65 -13.00 -5.84 -10.55
CA GLY A 65 -11.57 -5.83 -10.82
C GLY A 65 -10.77 -6.71 -9.86
N ASN A 66 -9.44 -6.65 -10.01
CA ASN A 66 -8.48 -7.40 -9.20
C ASN A 66 -7.84 -6.46 -8.18
N PHE A 67 -7.87 -6.79 -6.90
CA PHE A 67 -7.31 -5.94 -5.85
C PHE A 67 -5.85 -6.33 -5.57
N ASP A 68 -4.93 -5.37 -5.55
CA ASP A 68 -3.50 -5.65 -5.33
C ASP A 68 -3.25 -6.24 -3.94
N LEU A 69 -3.72 -5.56 -2.90
CA LEU A 69 -3.61 -5.97 -1.52
C LEU A 69 -4.90 -5.66 -0.76
N VAL A 70 -5.32 -6.57 0.10
CA VAL A 70 -6.59 -6.48 0.82
C VAL A 70 -6.41 -6.84 2.29
N ILE A 71 -7.05 -6.09 3.19
CA ILE A 71 -7.18 -6.43 4.61
C ILE A 71 -8.64 -6.73 4.90
N LYS A 72 -8.98 -8.01 5.16
CA LYS A 72 -10.36 -8.44 5.43
C LYS A 72 -10.45 -9.27 6.71
N ASN A 73 -11.33 -8.86 7.63
CA ASN A 73 -11.71 -9.67 8.79
C ASN A 73 -13.20 -9.50 9.12
N ALA A 74 -13.65 -9.82 10.34
CA ALA A 74 -15.04 -9.67 10.75
C ALA A 74 -15.56 -8.21 10.65
N GLU A 75 -14.69 -7.21 10.81
CA GLU A 75 -15.05 -5.80 11.02
C GLU A 75 -14.50 -4.84 9.97
N VAL A 76 -13.41 -5.21 9.28
CA VAL A 76 -12.70 -4.34 8.32
C VAL A 76 -12.71 -4.93 6.92
N ASP A 77 -12.84 -4.03 5.94
CA ASP A 77 -12.64 -4.28 4.51
C ASP A 77 -11.80 -3.14 3.93
N VAL A 78 -10.50 -3.37 3.76
CA VAL A 78 -9.58 -2.37 3.21
C VAL A 78 -9.03 -2.90 1.91
N ILE A 79 -9.28 -2.18 0.83
CA ILE A 79 -8.63 -2.37 -0.46
C ILE A 79 -7.44 -1.41 -0.52
N ILE A 80 -6.28 -1.94 -0.88
CA ILE A 80 -5.05 -1.18 -1.05
C ILE A 80 -4.60 -1.36 -2.50
N GLU A 81 -4.68 -0.29 -3.27
CA GLU A 81 -4.12 -0.19 -4.61
C GLU A 81 -2.67 0.26 -4.52
N ILE A 82 -1.75 -0.45 -5.18
CA ILE A 82 -0.31 -0.19 -5.11
C ILE A 82 0.18 0.27 -6.48
N LYS A 83 0.75 1.47 -6.52
CA LYS A 83 1.49 1.98 -7.67
C LYS A 83 2.96 2.08 -7.32
N ILE A 84 3.80 1.51 -8.18
CA ILE A 84 5.25 1.52 -8.00
C ILE A 84 5.96 2.53 -8.92
N LYS A 85 5.24 3.05 -9.92
CA LYS A 85 5.68 4.04 -10.91
C LYS A 85 4.46 4.75 -11.51
N ASN A 86 4.67 5.60 -12.51
CA ASN A 86 3.60 6.29 -13.24
C ASN A 86 2.86 5.36 -14.21
N THR A 87 2.22 4.32 -13.69
CA THR A 87 1.27 3.48 -14.43
C THR A 87 -0.12 4.11 -14.39
N THR A 88 -0.85 4.06 -15.50
CA THR A 88 -2.24 4.52 -15.59
C THR A 88 -3.13 3.73 -14.64
N LEU A 89 -4.20 4.37 -14.14
CA LEU A 89 -5.32 3.65 -13.54
C LEU A 89 -5.95 2.75 -14.60
N THR A 90 -6.34 1.53 -14.23
CA THR A 90 -7.15 0.70 -15.13
C THR A 90 -8.60 1.20 -15.12
N ASP A 91 -9.37 0.89 -16.17
CA ASP A 91 -10.76 1.40 -16.32
C ASP A 91 -11.67 1.11 -15.10
N ASN A 92 -11.36 0.05 -14.34
CA ASN A 92 -12.13 -0.35 -13.16
C ASN A 92 -11.64 0.30 -11.86
N GLN A 93 -10.55 1.07 -11.90
CA GLN A 93 -9.92 1.71 -10.75
C GLN A 93 -10.12 3.24 -10.78
N PRO A 94 -10.51 3.88 -9.66
CA PRO A 94 -10.92 3.30 -8.37
C PRO A 94 -12.41 2.91 -8.30
N LEU A 95 -13.21 3.21 -9.33
CA LEU A 95 -14.67 3.17 -9.25
C LEU A 95 -15.23 1.77 -8.94
N GLY A 96 -14.72 0.71 -9.57
CA GLY A 96 -15.14 -0.67 -9.30
C GLY A 96 -14.90 -1.09 -7.84
N TYR A 97 -13.82 -0.59 -7.24
CA TYR A 97 -13.48 -0.89 -5.85
C TYR A 97 -14.40 -0.17 -4.87
N LEU A 98 -14.71 1.09 -5.16
CA LEU A 98 -15.69 1.87 -4.39
C LEU A 98 -17.08 1.25 -4.49
N GLU A 99 -17.47 0.74 -5.67
CA GLU A 99 -18.72 0.01 -5.85
C GLU A 99 -18.77 -1.27 -5.01
N TYR A 100 -17.71 -2.07 -5.00
CA TYR A 100 -17.60 -3.25 -4.14
C TYR A 100 -17.77 -2.88 -2.66
N LEU A 101 -17.02 -1.89 -2.18
CA LEU A 101 -17.08 -1.47 -0.78
C LEU A 101 -18.46 -0.93 -0.41
N ALA A 102 -19.13 -0.21 -1.32
CA ALA A 102 -20.46 0.35 -1.08
C ALA A 102 -21.56 -0.72 -1.07
N LYS A 103 -21.54 -1.66 -2.04
CA LYS A 103 -22.64 -2.59 -2.31
C LYS A 103 -22.46 -3.97 -1.65
N GLU A 104 -21.25 -4.51 -1.68
CA GLU A 104 -20.98 -5.90 -1.27
C GLU A 104 -20.45 -5.99 0.17
N SER A 105 -19.58 -5.06 0.55
CA SER A 105 -18.98 -5.08 1.88
C SER A 105 -20.02 -4.74 2.95
N LYS A 106 -20.16 -5.62 3.95
CA LYS A 106 -21.01 -5.39 5.15
C LYS A 106 -20.19 -4.98 6.38
N LYS A 107 -18.92 -4.61 6.17
CA LYS A 107 -17.99 -4.31 7.26
C LYS A 107 -18.22 -2.92 7.83
N SER A 108 -17.95 -2.78 9.13
CA SER A 108 -18.10 -1.52 9.87
C SER A 108 -17.04 -0.49 9.50
N PHE A 109 -15.85 -0.96 9.11
CA PHE A 109 -14.80 -0.10 8.59
C PHE A 109 -14.50 -0.50 7.15
N LYS A 110 -14.57 0.48 6.25
CA LYS A 110 -14.33 0.31 4.81
C LYS A 110 -13.31 1.35 4.37
N ALA A 111 -12.30 0.93 3.64
CA ALA A 111 -11.34 1.87 3.08
C ALA A 111 -10.85 1.47 1.70
N LEU A 112 -10.59 2.48 0.87
CA LEU A 112 -9.85 2.34 -0.39
C LEU A 112 -8.60 3.22 -0.32
N VAL A 113 -7.46 2.56 -0.19
CA VAL A 113 -6.16 3.21 0.02
C VAL A 113 -5.40 3.18 -1.30
N LEU A 114 -4.87 4.31 -1.73
CA LEU A 114 -3.85 4.35 -2.76
C LEU A 114 -2.47 4.46 -2.08
N ILE A 115 -1.54 3.56 -2.40
CA ILE A 115 -0.12 3.73 -2.08
C ILE A 115 0.63 4.00 -3.38
N ALA A 116 1.28 5.16 -3.49
CA ALA A 116 1.90 5.60 -4.74
C ALA A 116 3.19 6.41 -4.53
N PRO A 117 3.99 6.65 -5.60
CA PRO A 117 5.04 7.65 -5.57
C PRO A 117 4.47 9.05 -5.29
N LYS A 118 5.27 9.95 -4.71
CA LYS A 118 4.85 11.31 -4.34
C LYS A 118 4.44 12.16 -5.55
N ASP A 119 5.00 11.87 -6.72
CA ASP A 119 4.80 12.54 -8.00
C ASP A 119 3.93 11.70 -8.95
N TYR A 120 3.06 10.85 -8.40
CA TYR A 120 2.18 10.00 -9.19
C TYR A 120 1.29 10.83 -10.13
N THR A 121 1.51 10.67 -11.44
CA THR A 121 0.92 11.55 -12.47
C THR A 121 -0.61 11.53 -12.47
N TYR A 122 -1.23 10.39 -12.11
CA TYR A 122 -2.68 10.19 -12.14
C TYR A 122 -3.37 10.43 -10.79
N GLU A 123 -2.69 11.06 -9.82
CA GLU A 123 -3.26 11.32 -8.50
C GLU A 123 -4.52 12.19 -8.55
N ASN A 124 -4.53 13.23 -9.39
CA ASN A 124 -5.69 14.11 -9.53
C ASN A 124 -6.88 13.36 -10.15
N ASP A 125 -6.63 12.49 -11.14
CA ASP A 125 -7.68 11.67 -11.75
C ASP A 125 -8.26 10.69 -10.72
N TYR A 126 -7.40 10.06 -9.92
CA TYR A 126 -7.84 9.22 -8.79
C TYR A 126 -8.73 10.00 -7.82
N LYS A 127 -8.31 11.19 -7.37
CA LYS A 127 -9.07 12.06 -6.47
C LYS A 127 -10.41 12.49 -7.08
N ASN A 128 -10.44 12.82 -8.36
CA ASN A 128 -11.66 13.20 -9.07
C ASN A 128 -12.65 12.03 -9.17
N GLN A 129 -12.17 10.83 -9.48
CA GLN A 129 -13.01 9.63 -9.52
C GLN A 129 -13.55 9.27 -8.13
N VAL A 130 -12.72 9.32 -7.09
CA VAL A 130 -13.15 9.08 -5.71
C VAL A 130 -14.20 10.10 -5.24
N SER A 131 -13.99 11.39 -5.53
CA SER A 131 -14.91 12.46 -5.09
C SER A 131 -16.23 12.49 -5.87
N SER A 132 -16.22 12.07 -7.13
CA SER A 132 -17.43 11.96 -7.96
C SER A 132 -18.27 10.72 -7.66
N PHE A 133 -17.73 9.74 -6.93
CA PHE A 133 -18.43 8.52 -6.56
C PHE A 133 -19.64 8.82 -5.65
N LYS A 134 -20.83 8.60 -6.19
CA LYS A 134 -22.09 8.75 -5.43
C LYS A 134 -22.33 7.51 -4.58
N ARG A 135 -22.27 7.69 -3.26
CA ARG A 135 -22.48 6.62 -2.28
C ARG A 135 -23.97 6.26 -2.19
N SER A 136 -24.27 4.96 -2.15
CA SER A 136 -25.59 4.44 -1.79
C SER A 136 -25.68 3.97 -0.32
N SER A 137 -24.54 3.78 0.36
CA SER A 137 -24.48 3.30 1.74
C SER A 137 -24.32 4.43 2.77
N ALA A 138 -24.94 4.27 3.94
CA ALA A 138 -24.79 5.19 5.09
C ALA A 138 -23.39 5.14 5.74
N ILE A 139 -22.65 4.04 5.56
CA ILE A 139 -21.29 3.88 6.08
C ILE A 139 -20.31 4.60 5.15
N GLU A 140 -19.48 5.46 5.74
CA GLU A 140 -18.41 6.15 5.05
C GLU A 140 -17.28 5.21 4.62
N ILE A 141 -16.80 5.37 3.39
CA ILE A 141 -15.59 4.71 2.88
C ILE A 141 -14.44 5.69 3.05
N PHE A 142 -13.43 5.33 3.83
CA PHE A 142 -12.22 6.11 4.04
C PHE A 142 -11.26 5.96 2.85
N THR A 143 -10.81 7.05 2.25
CA THR A 143 -10.02 7.00 1.00
C THR A 143 -8.68 7.74 1.07
N PRO A 144 -7.73 7.31 1.93
CA PRO A 144 -6.45 7.97 2.06
C PRO A 144 -5.54 7.68 0.86
N ILE A 145 -4.62 8.61 0.62
CA ILE A 145 -3.45 8.40 -0.23
C ILE A 145 -2.23 8.39 0.68
N ILE A 146 -1.44 7.32 0.59
CA ILE A 146 -0.17 7.16 1.30
C ILE A 146 0.94 7.19 0.26
N TYR A 147 1.98 7.95 0.53
CA TYR A 147 3.13 7.98 -0.36
C TYR A 147 4.22 7.02 0.09
N TRP A 148 4.93 6.42 -0.87
CA TRP A 148 6.06 5.55 -0.55
C TRP A 148 7.13 6.24 0.28
N ASN A 149 7.38 7.53 0.05
CA ASN A 149 8.32 8.29 0.88
C ASN A 149 7.85 8.39 2.34
N GLN A 150 6.55 8.54 2.61
CA GLN A 150 6.03 8.54 3.99
C GLN A 150 6.23 7.18 4.67
N TYR A 151 6.01 6.09 3.92
CA TYR A 151 6.25 4.74 4.42
C TYR A 151 7.73 4.52 4.74
N ILE A 152 8.63 4.93 3.85
CA ILE A 152 10.09 4.77 3.98
C ILE A 152 10.65 5.66 5.10
N GLU A 153 10.19 6.91 5.21
CA GLU A 153 10.51 7.80 6.33
C GLU A 153 10.07 7.20 7.68
N SER A 154 8.86 6.62 7.73
CA SER A 154 8.38 5.92 8.92
C SER A 154 9.21 4.68 9.22
N PHE A 155 9.67 3.95 8.20
CA PHE A 155 10.48 2.75 8.34
C PHE A 155 11.82 3.06 9.00
N LYS A 156 12.43 4.18 8.59
CA LYS A 156 13.65 4.71 9.19
C LYS A 156 13.42 5.23 10.61
N LYS A 157 12.36 6.02 10.80
CA LYS A 157 12.04 6.66 12.09
C LYS A 157 11.80 5.64 13.21
N GLU A 158 11.19 4.51 12.88
CA GLU A 158 10.96 3.41 13.82
C GLU A 158 12.18 2.45 13.90
N GLU A 159 13.33 2.84 13.33
CA GLU A 159 14.60 2.11 13.32
C GLU A 159 14.47 0.68 12.79
N LEU A 160 13.49 0.42 11.91
CA LEU A 160 13.24 -0.93 11.41
C LEU A 160 14.41 -1.44 10.58
N ASN A 161 15.10 -0.54 9.87
CA ASN A 161 16.32 -0.84 9.11
C ASN A 161 17.50 -1.30 9.99
N GLU A 162 17.43 -1.11 11.31
CA GLU A 162 18.48 -1.49 12.26
C GLU A 162 18.22 -2.85 12.92
N ILE A 163 17.04 -3.45 12.69
CA ILE A 163 16.65 -4.73 13.32
C ILE A 163 17.60 -5.86 12.92
N ASN A 164 17.87 -6.01 11.62
CA ASN A 164 18.82 -6.99 11.07
C ASN A 164 19.09 -6.71 9.58
N THR A 165 20.01 -7.48 8.99
CA THR A 165 20.40 -7.38 7.58
C THR A 165 19.22 -7.49 6.61
N LEU A 166 18.22 -8.33 6.86
CA LEU A 166 17.07 -8.47 5.97
C LEU A 166 16.26 -7.16 5.88
N PHE A 167 16.05 -6.50 7.02
CA PHE A 167 15.35 -5.22 7.07
C PHE A 167 16.17 -4.08 6.50
N TYR A 168 17.49 -4.09 6.75
CA TYR A 168 18.42 -3.14 6.15
C TYR A 168 18.39 -3.22 4.62
N GLU A 169 18.51 -4.42 4.06
CA GLU A 169 18.47 -4.63 2.61
C GLU A 169 17.12 -4.25 2.01
N TYR A 170 16.02 -4.53 2.71
CA TYR A 170 14.70 -4.11 2.25
C TYR A 170 14.54 -2.59 2.26
N TYR A 171 15.05 -1.92 3.28
CA TYR A 171 15.06 -0.47 3.36
C TYR A 171 15.89 0.17 2.24
N ARG A 172 17.11 -0.36 2.00
CA ARG A 172 17.98 0.06 0.90
C ARG A 172 17.33 -0.14 -0.47
N PHE A 173 16.66 -1.29 -0.65
CA PHE A 173 15.83 -1.55 -1.82
C PHE A 173 14.78 -0.46 -2.02
N LEU A 174 13.97 -0.17 -0.99
CA LEU A 174 12.90 0.84 -1.10
C LEU A 174 13.43 2.23 -1.44
N ILE A 175 14.52 2.67 -0.79
CA ILE A 175 15.16 3.96 -1.09
C ILE A 175 15.58 4.02 -2.56
N HIS A 176 16.32 3.01 -3.01
CA HIS A 176 16.85 2.95 -4.37
C HIS A 176 15.72 2.90 -5.39
N PHE A 177 14.75 2.01 -5.17
CA PHE A 177 13.63 1.75 -6.06
C PHE A 177 12.79 3.00 -6.31
N PHE A 178 12.51 3.78 -5.26
CA PHE A 178 11.73 5.01 -5.38
C PHE A 178 12.57 6.28 -5.59
N GLY A 179 13.88 6.13 -5.85
CA GLY A 179 14.78 7.26 -6.11
C GLY A 179 14.83 8.29 -4.98
N ILE A 180 14.61 7.85 -3.73
CA ILE A 180 14.60 8.75 -2.58
C ILE A 180 16.05 9.09 -2.24
N ILE A 181 16.45 10.34 -2.46
CA ILE A 181 17.76 10.81 -2.03
C ILE A 181 17.70 10.99 -0.52
N GLU A 182 18.37 10.11 0.22
CA GLU A 182 18.65 10.37 1.62
C GLU A 182 19.58 11.59 1.70
N ASN A 183 19.03 12.74 2.09
CA ASN A 183 19.86 13.89 2.47
C ASN A 183 20.52 13.59 3.82
N ASN A 184 21.55 12.74 3.85
CA ASN A 184 22.40 12.55 5.01
C ASN A 184 23.87 12.53 4.59
N TYR A 185 24.51 13.69 4.80
CA TYR A 185 25.85 13.84 5.35
C TYR A 185 26.82 12.67 5.15
N TYR A 186 27.61 12.74 4.06
CA TYR A 186 29.00 12.31 4.13
C TYR A 186 29.73 13.25 5.11
N GLN A 187 29.69 12.91 6.39
CA GLN A 187 30.74 13.28 7.34
C GLN A 187 31.19 12.01 8.04
N LEU A 188 32.10 11.31 7.36
CA LEU A 188 33.19 10.57 8.00
C LEU A 188 34.49 11.24 7.57
#